data_AF-A0A7S1Z387-F1
#
_entry.id   AF-A0A7S1Z387-F1
#
_cell.length_a   1.000
_cell.length_b   1.000
_cell.length_c   1.000
_cell.angle_alpha   90.00
_cell.angle_beta   90.00
_cell.angle_gamma   90.00
#
_symmetry.space_group_name_H-M   'P 1'
#
loop_
_entity.id
_entity.type
_entity.pdbx_description
1 polymer ?
#
loop_
_entity_poly.entity_id
_entity_poly.type
_entity_poly.pdbx_seq_one_letter_code
_entity_poly.pdbx_strand_id
1 'polypeptide(L)'
;AAAAAKAEEGGGENDDADDGGAPASSSEPLYDYLLELDLEDMTLENTLHAPGVTRYEGVVQRNDDDAFDLVVAADVLVYFGSLHSLLNTFAAVSAMGAGLIFSCERTAKEEAPLGWRLLPSGRFAHTRDHAVEAAGRAGYELVSYEEIVPRMERGEEVRGHLFTFVLGEGGGGKGDEL
;
A
#
# COMPACT_ATOMS: atom_id res chain seq x y z
N ALA A 1 -24.20 -67.57 37.06
CA ALA A 1 -25.57 -67.12 37.37
C ALA A 1 -25.57 -65.60 37.41
N ALA A 2 -26.58 -64.98 36.78
CA ALA A 2 -26.85 -63.54 36.59
C ALA A 2 -25.88 -62.81 35.62
N ALA A 3 -26.22 -62.52 34.34
CA ALA A 3 -27.30 -61.66 33.76
C ALA A 3 -27.00 -60.17 33.93
N ALA A 4 -27.21 -59.22 33.01
CA ALA A 4 -27.57 -59.03 31.59
C ALA A 4 -27.25 -57.50 31.34
N ALA A 5 -26.98 -56.93 30.17
CA ALA A 5 -27.89 -56.72 29.03
C ALA A 5 -27.16 -55.99 27.88
N LYS A 6 -27.82 -56.00 26.71
CA LYS A 6 -27.41 -55.62 25.34
C LYS A 6 -27.59 -54.13 24.97
N ALA A 7 -26.89 -53.77 23.87
CA ALA A 7 -27.26 -52.83 22.77
C ALA A 7 -27.20 -51.32 23.09
N GLU A 8 -26.90 -50.37 22.18
CA GLU A 8 -26.93 -50.33 20.70
C GLU A 8 -26.11 -49.11 20.18
N GLU A 9 -25.88 -49.07 18.86
CA GLU A 9 -25.18 -48.04 18.09
C GLU A 9 -25.84 -46.64 18.08
N GLY A 10 -25.01 -45.61 17.90
CA GLY A 10 -25.34 -44.23 17.52
C GLY A 10 -24.07 -43.40 17.70
N GLY A 11 -23.38 -42.89 16.67
CA GLY A 11 -23.92 -42.05 15.60
C GLY A 11 -23.83 -40.59 16.07
N GLY A 12 -22.79 -39.88 15.67
CA GLY A 12 -22.59 -38.47 15.98
C GLY A 12 -21.15 -38.04 15.70
N GLU A 13 -20.98 -37.36 14.56
CA GLU A 13 -19.79 -36.63 14.12
C GLU A 13 -19.04 -35.97 15.29
N ASN A 14 -17.73 -36.22 15.36
CA ASN A 14 -16.86 -35.25 16.01
C ASN A 14 -16.79 -34.07 15.05
N ASP A 15 -17.36 -32.95 15.47
CA ASP A 15 -17.22 -31.66 14.82
C ASP A 15 -15.72 -31.39 14.60
N ASP A 16 -15.29 -31.51 13.34
CA ASP A 16 -14.09 -30.90 12.81
C ASP A 16 -14.28 -29.39 12.98
N ALA A 17 -13.91 -28.88 14.16
CA ALA A 17 -13.61 -27.49 14.35
C ALA A 17 -12.37 -27.19 13.51
N ASP A 18 -12.64 -26.75 12.28
CA ASP A 18 -11.75 -26.01 11.40
C ASP A 18 -11.18 -24.82 12.18
N ASP A 19 -10.14 -25.10 12.98
CA ASP A 19 -9.19 -24.09 13.43
C ASP A 19 -8.45 -23.68 12.17
N GLY A 20 -9.01 -22.67 11.50
CA GLY A 20 -8.40 -21.95 10.40
C GLY A 20 -7.09 -21.35 10.88
N GLY A 21 -6.07 -22.20 10.93
CA GLY A 21 -4.71 -21.82 11.23
C GLY A 21 -4.33 -20.73 10.26
N ALA A 22 -4.08 -19.55 10.79
CA ALA A 22 -3.47 -18.48 10.03
C ALA A 22 -2.28 -19.07 9.25
N PRO A 23 -2.17 -18.82 7.93
CA PRO A 23 -1.03 -19.32 7.18
C PRO A 23 0.23 -18.85 7.90
N ALA A 24 1.17 -19.78 8.13
CA ALA A 24 2.43 -19.47 8.78
C ALA A 24 3.05 -18.23 8.10
N SER A 25 3.44 -17.22 8.90
CA SER A 25 4.13 -16.03 8.39
C SER A 25 5.30 -16.49 7.55
N SER A 26 5.24 -16.21 6.25
CA SER A 26 6.34 -16.48 5.36
C SER A 26 7.45 -15.51 5.75
N SER A 27 8.67 -16.00 5.95
CA SER A 27 9.82 -15.10 6.13
C SER A 27 10.33 -14.53 4.81
N GLU A 28 9.61 -14.79 3.71
CA GLU A 28 9.98 -14.37 2.37
C GLU A 28 9.39 -12.98 2.09
N PRO A 29 10.19 -12.05 1.58
CA PRO A 29 9.70 -10.73 1.22
C PRO A 29 8.58 -10.78 0.17
N LEU A 30 7.59 -9.88 0.28
CA LEU A 30 6.44 -9.82 -0.63
C LEU A 30 6.80 -9.75 -2.13
N TYR A 31 7.99 -9.22 -2.47
CA TYR A 31 8.42 -9.13 -3.86
C TYR A 31 8.73 -10.48 -4.50
N ASP A 32 9.10 -11.50 -3.73
CA ASP A 32 9.36 -12.84 -4.28
C ASP A 32 8.05 -13.46 -4.79
N TYR A 33 6.94 -13.25 -4.07
CA TYR A 33 5.61 -13.63 -4.53
C TYR A 33 5.19 -12.89 -5.82
N LEU A 34 5.49 -11.59 -5.94
CA LEU A 34 5.18 -10.83 -7.16
C LEU A 34 5.91 -11.36 -8.40
N LEU A 35 7.12 -11.91 -8.24
CA LEU A 35 7.88 -12.49 -9.34
C LEU A 35 7.29 -13.82 -9.84
N GLU A 36 6.51 -14.49 -9.00
CA GLU A 36 5.86 -15.77 -9.32
C GLU A 36 4.47 -15.58 -9.95
N LEU A 37 3.86 -14.39 -9.82
CA LEU A 37 2.57 -14.08 -10.44
C LEU A 37 2.71 -13.85 -11.94
N ASP A 38 1.82 -14.47 -12.72
CA ASP A 38 1.58 -14.03 -14.10
C ASP A 38 0.86 -12.68 -14.11
N LEU A 39 1.02 -11.89 -15.17
CA LEU A 39 0.34 -10.59 -15.32
C LEU A 39 -1.18 -10.72 -15.27
N GLU A 40 -1.72 -11.86 -15.70
CA GLU A 40 -3.15 -12.18 -15.62
C GLU A 40 -3.63 -12.39 -14.17
N ASP A 41 -2.72 -12.85 -13.30
CA ASP A 41 -2.97 -13.10 -11.88
C ASP A 41 -2.62 -11.90 -11.00
N MET A 42 -1.98 -10.87 -11.55
CA MET A 42 -1.60 -9.64 -10.85
C MET A 42 -2.82 -8.71 -10.65
N THR A 43 -3.80 -9.19 -9.91
CA THR A 43 -4.95 -8.42 -9.45
C THR A 43 -4.66 -7.80 -8.09
N LEU A 44 -5.35 -6.70 -7.75
CA LEU A 44 -5.28 -6.10 -6.42
C LEU A 44 -5.63 -7.13 -5.33
N GLU A 45 -6.60 -7.99 -5.62
CA GLU A 45 -7.02 -9.07 -4.73
C GLU A 45 -5.88 -10.08 -4.52
N ASN A 46 -5.33 -10.65 -5.59
CA ASN A 46 -4.26 -11.64 -5.48
C ASN A 46 -2.94 -11.07 -4.92
N THR A 47 -2.65 -9.79 -5.19
CA THR A 47 -1.46 -9.10 -4.68
C THR A 47 -1.58 -8.76 -3.20
N LEU A 48 -2.78 -8.40 -2.74
CA LEU A 48 -3.07 -8.09 -1.34
C LEU A 48 -3.53 -9.29 -0.52
N HIS A 49 -3.81 -10.44 -1.15
CA HIS A 49 -4.05 -11.73 -0.49
C HIS A 49 -2.85 -12.67 -0.63
N ALA A 50 -1.71 -12.15 -1.08
CA ALA A 50 -0.43 -12.78 -0.85
C ALA A 50 -0.34 -13.17 0.64
N PRO A 51 0.16 -14.37 0.97
CA PRO A 51 0.30 -14.79 2.36
C PRO A 51 1.01 -13.68 3.15
N GLY A 52 0.33 -13.14 4.17
CA GLY A 52 0.88 -12.09 5.03
C GLY A 52 0.17 -10.72 5.02
N VAL A 53 -0.55 -10.37 3.95
CA VAL A 53 -1.36 -9.15 3.93
C VAL A 53 -2.80 -9.49 4.34
N THR A 54 -3.11 -9.38 5.63
CA THR A 54 -4.46 -9.71 6.14
C THR A 54 -5.36 -8.48 6.13
N ARG A 55 -6.44 -8.51 5.33
CA ARG A 55 -7.50 -7.50 5.38
C ARG A 55 -8.63 -7.97 6.29
N TYR A 56 -8.86 -7.26 7.40
CA TYR A 56 -10.14 -7.29 8.10
C TYR A 56 -10.92 -6.02 7.76
N GLU A 57 -12.13 -6.18 7.21
CA GLU A 57 -13.17 -5.14 7.10
C GLU A 57 -12.69 -3.74 6.61
N GLY A 58 -11.84 -3.69 5.58
CA GLY A 58 -11.43 -2.42 4.96
C GLY A 58 -10.24 -1.71 5.62
N VAL A 59 -9.58 -2.33 6.60
CA VAL A 59 -8.32 -1.86 7.16
C VAL A 59 -7.21 -2.80 6.70
N VAL A 60 -6.23 -2.27 5.97
CA VAL A 60 -4.96 -2.97 5.72
C VAL A 60 -4.12 -2.80 6.98
N GLN A 61 -3.91 -3.90 7.72
CA GLN A 61 -2.97 -3.89 8.83
C GLN A 61 -1.59 -4.25 8.31
N ARG A 62 -0.59 -3.47 8.72
CA ARG A 62 0.79 -3.79 8.40
C ARG A 62 1.25 -4.96 9.25
N ASN A 63 1.72 -6.02 8.60
CA ASN A 63 2.59 -7.02 9.21
C ASN A 63 4.02 -6.74 8.72
N ASP A 64 4.96 -6.42 9.62
CA ASP A 64 6.33 -6.06 9.20
C ASP A 64 7.08 -7.23 8.55
N ASP A 65 6.72 -8.47 8.89
CA ASP A 65 7.31 -9.68 8.31
C ASP A 65 6.88 -9.89 6.84
N ASP A 66 5.75 -9.31 6.43
CA ASP A 66 5.14 -9.45 5.10
C ASP A 66 4.80 -8.06 4.51
N ALA A 67 5.79 -7.16 4.46
CA ALA A 67 5.63 -5.79 3.96
C ALA A 67 6.69 -5.40 2.94
N PHE A 68 6.39 -4.38 2.12
CA PHE A 68 7.35 -3.84 1.16
C PHE A 68 8.41 -2.99 1.86
N ASP A 69 9.68 -3.20 1.54
CA ASP A 69 10.81 -2.37 1.96
C ASP A 69 11.07 -1.19 1.01
N LEU A 70 10.51 -1.25 -0.20
CA LEU A 70 10.58 -0.19 -1.21
C LEU A 70 9.32 -0.15 -2.08
N VAL A 71 8.71 1.02 -2.20
CA VAL A 71 7.66 1.33 -3.18
C VAL A 71 8.19 2.31 -4.21
N VAL A 72 8.09 1.95 -5.51
CA VAL A 72 8.45 2.83 -6.62
C VAL A 72 7.23 3.07 -7.51
N ALA A 73 6.89 4.34 -7.74
CA ALA A 73 5.74 4.74 -8.54
C ALA A 73 6.15 5.83 -9.56
N ALA A 74 6.77 5.42 -10.66
CA ALA A 74 7.23 6.31 -11.71
C ALA A 74 6.12 6.57 -12.75
N ASP A 75 5.70 7.83 -12.92
CA ASP A 75 4.60 8.25 -13.82
C ASP A 75 3.24 7.57 -13.52
N VAL A 76 3.02 7.21 -12.25
CA VAL A 76 1.76 6.60 -11.76
C VAL A 76 0.90 7.63 -11.04
N LEU A 77 1.50 8.50 -10.22
CA LEU A 77 0.73 9.44 -9.40
C LEU A 77 0.01 10.51 -10.22
N VAL A 78 0.39 10.66 -11.49
CA VAL A 78 -0.24 11.53 -12.49
C VAL A 78 -1.69 11.15 -12.81
N TYR A 79 -2.24 10.06 -12.27
CA TYR A 79 -3.65 9.67 -12.45
C TYR A 79 -4.54 9.96 -11.23
N PHE A 80 -3.98 10.52 -10.17
CA PHE A 80 -4.68 10.76 -8.91
C PHE A 80 -4.63 12.24 -8.55
N GLY A 81 -5.77 12.84 -8.19
CA GLY A 81 -5.80 14.23 -7.72
C GLY A 81 -5.25 14.37 -6.29
N SER A 82 -6.05 13.96 -5.30
CA SER A 82 -5.58 13.87 -3.92
C SER A 82 -4.67 12.65 -3.76
N LEU A 83 -3.46 12.87 -3.24
CA LEU A 83 -2.50 11.78 -2.99
C LEU A 83 -2.69 11.11 -1.63
N HIS A 84 -3.53 11.67 -0.74
CA HIS A 84 -3.61 11.24 0.65
C HIS A 84 -4.00 9.77 0.81
N SER A 85 -5.09 9.32 0.20
CA SER A 85 -5.55 7.93 0.33
C SER A 85 -4.54 6.95 -0.26
N LEU A 86 -3.92 7.28 -1.39
CA LEU A 86 -2.94 6.42 -2.04
C LEU A 86 -1.68 6.26 -1.18
N LEU A 87 -1.16 7.37 -0.65
CA LEU A 87 0.04 7.35 0.19
C LEU A 87 -0.20 6.64 1.53
N ASN A 88 -1.40 6.77 2.12
CA ASN A 88 -1.78 5.97 3.29
C ASN A 88 -1.80 4.47 2.98
N THR A 89 -2.33 4.08 1.81
CA THR A 89 -2.29 2.68 1.37
C THR A 89 -0.85 2.19 1.21
N PHE A 90 0.03 2.98 0.59
CA PHE A 90 1.45 2.63 0.49
C PHE A 90 2.08 2.44 1.87
N ALA A 91 1.83 3.34 2.82
CA ALA A 91 2.35 3.20 4.18
C ALA A 91 1.83 1.93 4.87
N ALA A 92 0.56 1.58 4.68
CA ALA A 92 -0.06 0.40 5.31
C ALA A 92 0.52 -0.93 4.81
N VAL A 93 1.05 -0.97 3.58
CA VAL A 93 1.69 -2.17 3.00
C VAL A 93 3.22 -2.16 3.10
N SER A 94 3.82 -1.13 3.70
CA SER A 94 5.28 -0.95 3.74
C SER A 94 5.86 -1.08 5.15
N ALA A 95 6.98 -1.78 5.30
CA ALA A 95 7.69 -1.96 6.57
C ALA A 95 8.12 -0.61 7.18
N MET A 96 8.33 -0.52 8.50
CA MET A 96 8.99 0.68 9.04
C MET A 96 10.36 0.85 8.36
N GLY A 97 10.76 2.09 8.08
CA GLY A 97 12.02 2.37 7.40
C GLY A 97 12.00 2.11 5.89
N ALA A 98 10.86 1.67 5.33
CA ALA A 98 10.73 1.43 3.90
C ALA A 98 10.88 2.72 3.07
N GLY A 99 11.48 2.60 1.90
CA GLY A 99 11.62 3.68 0.93
C GLY A 99 10.35 3.89 0.11
N LEU A 100 10.03 5.15 -0.19
CA LEU A 100 9.02 5.50 -1.19
C LEU A 100 9.65 6.45 -2.21
N ILE A 101 9.65 6.05 -3.48
CA ILE A 101 10.14 6.86 -4.60
C ILE A 101 9.00 7.04 -5.59
N PHE A 102 8.67 8.29 -5.91
CA PHE A 102 7.68 8.53 -6.95
C PHE A 102 7.98 9.78 -7.76
N SER A 103 7.43 9.79 -8.98
CA SER A 103 7.37 10.98 -9.82
C SER A 103 5.93 11.39 -10.11
N CYS A 104 5.73 12.69 -10.29
CA CYS A 104 4.45 13.26 -10.73
C CYS A 104 4.68 14.52 -11.56
N GLU A 105 3.67 14.96 -12.32
CA GLU A 105 3.76 16.20 -13.08
C GLU A 105 3.73 17.40 -12.16
N ARG A 106 4.48 18.44 -12.51
CA ARG A 106 4.64 19.66 -11.72
C ARG A 106 3.66 20.73 -12.15
N THR A 107 3.04 21.39 -11.18
CA THR A 107 2.31 22.65 -11.37
C THR A 107 2.70 23.69 -10.31
N ALA A 108 2.54 24.97 -10.65
CA ALA A 108 2.72 26.07 -9.72
C ALA A 108 1.54 26.16 -8.74
N LYS A 109 1.78 26.76 -7.56
CA LYS A 109 0.79 26.88 -6.48
C LYS A 109 -0.40 27.75 -6.88
N GLU A 110 -0.13 28.79 -7.66
CA GLU A 110 -1.12 29.74 -8.18
C GLU A 110 -2.10 29.06 -9.15
N GLU A 111 -1.65 28.05 -9.88
CA GLU A 111 -2.45 27.28 -10.84
C GLU A 111 -3.26 26.16 -10.18
N ALA A 112 -2.90 25.77 -8.95
CA ALA A 112 -3.47 24.61 -8.26
C ALA A 112 -3.72 24.91 -6.77
N PRO A 113 -4.80 25.64 -6.42
CA PRO A 113 -5.11 26.01 -5.05
C PRO A 113 -5.34 24.82 -4.10
N LEU A 114 -5.80 23.69 -4.65
CA LEU A 114 -5.97 22.42 -3.92
C LEU A 114 -4.66 21.63 -3.77
N GLY A 115 -3.55 22.15 -4.31
CA GLY A 115 -2.28 21.44 -4.38
C GLY A 115 -2.12 20.55 -5.62
N TRP A 116 -3.18 20.37 -6.41
CA TRP A 116 -3.16 19.64 -7.67
C TRP A 116 -4.19 20.18 -8.65
N ARG A 117 -4.03 19.87 -9.94
CA ARG A 117 -4.98 20.20 -11.00
C ARG A 117 -4.98 19.14 -12.11
N LEU A 118 -6.15 18.93 -12.73
CA LEU A 118 -6.28 18.10 -13.93
C LEU A 118 -5.82 18.90 -15.16
N LEU A 119 -4.95 18.30 -15.97
CA LEU A 119 -4.44 18.85 -17.22
C LEU A 119 -5.30 18.42 -18.41
N PRO A 120 -5.22 19.12 -19.56
CA PRO A 120 -5.88 18.70 -20.80
C PRO A 120 -5.44 17.32 -21.31
N SER A 121 -4.27 16.83 -20.90
CA SER A 121 -3.79 15.47 -21.19
C SER A 121 -4.59 14.38 -20.47
N GLY A 122 -5.46 14.73 -19.52
CA GLY A 122 -6.15 13.80 -18.62
C GLY A 122 -5.33 13.38 -17.40
N ARG A 123 -4.13 13.95 -17.24
CA ARG A 123 -3.23 13.69 -16.11
C ARG A 123 -3.32 14.79 -15.06
N PHE A 124 -3.05 14.47 -13.81
CA PHE A 124 -2.92 15.40 -12.71
C PHE A 124 -1.49 15.91 -12.60
N ALA A 125 -1.37 17.21 -12.37
CA ALA A 125 -0.14 17.85 -11.93
C ALA A 125 -0.29 18.32 -10.49
N HIS A 126 0.80 18.26 -9.72
CA HIS A 126 0.84 18.56 -8.30
C HIS A 126 1.84 19.67 -7.99
N THR A 127 1.57 20.39 -6.92
CA THR A 127 2.56 21.27 -6.30
C THR A 127 3.47 20.43 -5.42
N ARG A 128 4.71 20.91 -5.22
CA ARG A 128 5.64 20.29 -4.28
C ARG A 128 5.06 20.20 -2.87
N ASP A 129 4.46 21.29 -2.39
CA ASP A 129 3.89 21.38 -1.04
C ASP A 129 2.84 20.30 -0.81
N HIS A 130 1.95 20.07 -1.79
CA HIS A 130 0.91 19.05 -1.70
C HIS A 130 1.49 17.64 -1.58
N ALA A 131 2.48 17.30 -2.41
CA ALA A 131 3.10 15.98 -2.38
C ALA A 131 3.82 15.73 -1.04
N VAL A 132 4.56 16.72 -0.53
CA VAL A 132 5.28 16.62 0.75
C VAL A 132 4.30 16.55 1.92
N GLU A 133 3.25 17.37 1.93
CA GLU A 133 2.25 17.34 3.00
C GLU A 133 1.48 16.01 3.02
N ALA A 134 1.04 15.53 1.86
CA ALA A 134 0.31 14.27 1.76
C ALA A 134 1.16 13.07 2.22
N ALA A 135 2.46 13.05 1.86
CA ALA A 135 3.40 12.04 2.32
C ALA A 135 3.65 12.14 3.83
N GLY A 136 3.88 13.35 4.36
CA GLY A 136 4.08 13.59 5.79
C GLY A 136 2.88 13.14 6.64
N ARG A 137 1.66 13.40 6.18
CA ARG A 137 0.43 12.91 6.85
C ARG A 137 0.32 11.39 6.87
N ALA A 138 0.96 10.69 5.94
CA ALA A 138 1.01 9.23 5.88
C ALA A 138 2.21 8.63 6.66
N GLY A 139 3.01 9.46 7.35
CA GLY A 139 4.15 9.02 8.16
C GLY A 139 5.50 9.01 7.41
N TYR A 140 5.54 9.52 6.18
CA TYR A 140 6.78 9.59 5.41
C TYR A 140 7.59 10.86 5.70
N GLU A 141 8.91 10.70 5.76
CA GLU A 141 9.88 11.77 5.89
C GLU A 141 10.60 12.00 4.55
N LEU A 142 10.71 13.26 4.13
CA LEU A 142 11.35 13.61 2.86
C LEU A 142 12.87 13.42 2.94
N VAL A 143 13.40 12.53 2.10
CA VAL A 143 14.84 12.25 1.98
C VAL A 143 15.46 13.13 0.89
N SER A 144 14.83 13.19 -0.29
CA SER A 144 15.33 13.98 -1.42
C SER A 144 14.20 14.49 -2.32
N TYR A 145 14.49 15.56 -3.04
CA TYR A 145 13.58 16.19 -4.00
C TYR A 145 14.36 16.72 -5.19
N GLU A 146 13.86 16.47 -6.40
CA GLU A 146 14.41 16.99 -7.64
C GLU A 146 13.29 17.44 -8.59
N GLU A 147 13.54 18.52 -9.34
CA GLU A 147 12.72 18.88 -10.50
C GLU A 147 13.28 18.19 -11.74
N ILE A 148 12.44 17.42 -12.43
CA ILE A 148 12.87 16.55 -13.52
C ILE A 148 12.06 16.82 -14.79
N VAL A 149 12.55 16.26 -15.91
CA VAL A 149 11.80 16.14 -17.17
C VAL A 149 11.57 14.64 -17.42
N PRO A 150 10.49 14.04 -16.88
CA PRO A 150 10.29 12.59 -16.98
C PRO A 150 10.09 12.10 -18.42
N ARG A 151 9.56 12.95 -19.30
CA ARG A 151 9.26 12.59 -20.69
C ARG A 151 9.16 13.81 -21.59
N MET A 152 9.21 13.53 -22.90
CA MET A 152 8.82 14.46 -23.95
C MET A 152 7.42 14.10 -24.45
N GLU A 153 6.54 15.08 -24.57
CA GLU A 153 5.18 14.90 -25.09
C GLU A 153 4.94 15.87 -26.24
N ARG A 154 4.71 15.35 -27.45
CA ARG A 154 4.53 16.15 -28.68
C ARG A 154 5.66 17.16 -28.93
N GLY A 155 6.88 16.82 -28.52
CA GLY A 155 8.06 17.68 -28.66
C GLY A 155 8.24 18.71 -27.54
N GLU A 156 7.35 18.74 -26.54
CA GLU A 156 7.46 19.59 -25.36
C GLU A 156 7.96 18.79 -24.14
N GLU A 157 8.75 19.44 -23.30
CA GLU A 157 9.19 18.87 -22.02
C GLU A 157 8.02 18.85 -21.04
N VAL A 158 7.70 17.67 -20.53
CA VAL A 158 6.79 17.56 -19.39
C VAL A 158 7.60 17.83 -18.14
N ARG A 159 7.24 18.86 -17.38
CA ARG A 159 7.91 19.21 -16.13
C ARG A 159 7.36 18.32 -15.01
N GLY A 160 8.26 17.70 -14.24
CA GLY A 160 7.90 16.79 -13.17
C GLY A 160 8.62 17.07 -11.86
N HIS A 161 8.13 16.43 -10.82
CA HIS A 161 8.79 16.27 -9.54
C HIS A 161 9.26 14.82 -9.39
N LEU A 162 10.41 14.63 -8.75
CA LEU A 162 10.89 13.36 -8.26
C LEU A 162 11.10 13.50 -6.76
N PHE A 163 10.55 12.56 -6.00
CA PHE A 163 10.70 12.52 -4.55
C PHE A 163 11.26 11.18 -4.11
N THR A 164 12.06 11.23 -3.05
CA THR A 164 12.41 10.06 -2.24
C THR A 164 12.02 10.35 -0.80
N PHE A 165 11.31 9.42 -0.20
CA PHE A 165 10.87 9.45 1.18
C PHE A 165 11.28 8.15 1.90
N VAL A 166 11.25 8.18 3.22
CA VAL A 166 11.35 7.01 4.09
C VAL A 166 10.17 7.00 5.06
N LEU A 167 9.58 5.82 5.32
CA LEU A 167 8.52 5.69 6.32
C LEU A 167 9.16 5.71 7.73
N GLY A 168 8.94 6.77 8.50
CA GLY A 168 9.65 6.99 9.76
C GLY A 168 9.19 6.04 10.86
N GLU A 169 10.11 5.40 11.61
CA GLU A 169 9.96 4.28 12.57
C GLU A 169 8.95 4.45 13.76
N GLY A 170 8.14 5.51 13.75
CA GLY A 170 7.04 5.70 14.69
C GLY A 170 7.38 6.70 15.80
N GLY A 171 6.89 7.93 15.64
CA GLY A 171 6.36 8.68 16.76
C GLY A 171 4.88 8.33 16.89
N GLY A 172 4.50 7.57 17.93
CA GLY A 172 3.12 7.29 18.25
C GLY A 172 2.28 8.57 18.24
N GLY A 173 1.07 8.48 17.67
CA GLY A 173 0.15 9.60 17.57
C GLY A 173 0.07 10.38 18.88
N LYS A 174 0.57 11.62 18.87
CA LYS A 174 0.00 12.63 19.73
C LYS A 174 -1.39 12.90 19.16
N GLY A 175 -2.39 12.29 19.77
CA GLY A 175 -3.77 12.67 19.56
C GLY A 175 -3.90 14.17 19.75
N ASP A 176 -4.47 14.83 18.76
CA ASP A 176 -4.99 16.18 18.91
C ASP A 176 -6.09 16.13 19.99
N GLU A 177 -5.74 16.54 21.21
CA GLU A 177 -6.70 17.12 22.13
C GLU A 177 -6.98 18.56 21.63
N LEU A 178 -8.18 18.75 21.08
CA LEU A 178 -8.88 20.04 21.05
C LEU A 178 -10.33 19.83 21.51
#